data_AF-A0A6G3X3U8-F1
#
_entry.id   AF-A0A6G3X3U8-F1
#
_cell.length_a   1.000
_cell.length_b   1.000
_cell.length_c   1.000
_cell.angle_alpha   90.00
_cell.angle_beta   90.00
_cell.angle_gamma   90.00
#
_symmetry.space_group_name_H-M   'P 1'
#
loop_
_entity.id
_entity.type
_entity.pdbx_description
1 polymer ?
#
loop_
_entity_poly.entity_id
_entity_poly.type
_entity_poly.pdbx_seq_one_letter_code
_entity_poly.pdbx_strand_id
1 'polypeptide(L)'
;VWLISTAFKPARELGSLHPTWIPEQPTLDNFRQAFDEQPLLQAAANSLIAAVGAAVIAVVIATPMAYVMARRRGRLATAATGWVVVSQAFPFVLVI
;
A
#
# COMPACT_ATOMS: atom_id res chain seq x y z
N VAL A 1 -16.19 -6.18 2.94
CA VAL A 1 -17.65 -5.91 2.87
C VAL A 1 -18.04 -4.69 3.68
N TRP A 2 -17.66 -4.61 4.97
CA TRP A 2 -18.00 -3.47 5.83
C TRP A 2 -17.53 -2.10 5.29
N LEU A 3 -16.26 -1.95 4.89
CA LEU A 3 -15.73 -0.70 4.33
C LEU A 3 -16.49 -0.21 3.08
N ILE A 4 -16.89 -1.15 2.23
CA ILE A 4 -17.66 -0.85 1.02
C ILE A 4 -19.06 -0.36 1.42
N SER A 5 -19.74 -1.07 2.31
CA SER A 5 -21.05 -0.68 2.85
C SER A 5 -21.02 0.71 3.47
N THR A 6 -20.03 0.99 4.33
CA THR A 6 -19.83 2.30 4.98
C THR A 6 -19.60 3.42 3.98
N ALA A 7 -18.88 3.18 2.87
CA ALA A 7 -18.63 4.20 1.86
C ALA A 7 -19.89 4.71 1.17
N PHE A 8 -20.92 3.86 1.02
CA PHE A 8 -22.20 4.20 0.40
C PHE A 8 -23.30 4.58 1.42
N LYS A 9 -23.01 4.60 2.72
CA LYS A 9 -24.02 4.99 3.73
C LYS A 9 -24.14 6.50 3.87
N PRO A 10 -25.35 7.05 3.97
CA PRO A 10 -25.53 8.47 4.27
C PRO A 10 -25.00 8.80 5.68
N ALA A 11 -24.53 10.04 5.89
CA ALA A 11 -23.94 10.48 7.16
C ALA A 11 -24.86 10.24 8.39
N ARG A 12 -26.17 10.26 8.17
CA ARG A 12 -27.19 9.98 9.19
C ARG A 12 -27.25 8.51 9.62
N GLU A 13 -26.97 7.57 8.71
CA GLU A 13 -26.88 6.13 8.99
C GLU A 13 -25.55 5.75 9.66
N LEU A 14 -24.48 6.53 9.45
CA LEU A 14 -23.18 6.31 10.10
C LEU A 14 -23.19 6.64 11.60
N GLY A 15 -24.03 7.60 12.01
CA GLY A 15 -24.19 8.02 13.41
C GLY A 15 -25.33 7.33 14.18
N SER A 16 -26.01 6.35 13.57
CA SER A 16 -27.13 5.66 14.21
C SER A 16 -26.66 4.61 15.23
N LEU A 17 -27.45 4.37 16.29
CA LEU A 17 -27.16 3.32 17.28
C LEU A 17 -27.34 1.89 16.73
N HIS A 18 -27.91 1.73 15.52
CA HIS A 18 -28.17 0.46 14.87
C HIS A 18 -27.37 0.37 13.56
N PRO A 19 -26.10 -0.04 13.60
CA PRO A 19 -25.29 -0.13 12.39
C PRO A 19 -25.82 -1.23 11.47
N THR A 20 -26.44 -0.83 10.37
CA THR A 20 -26.91 -1.72 9.30
C THR A 20 -25.72 -2.32 8.55
N TRP A 21 -25.78 -3.60 8.15
CA TRP A 21 -24.68 -4.22 7.39
C TRP A 21 -24.70 -3.83 5.90
N ILE A 22 -25.87 -3.53 5.36
CA ILE A 22 -26.12 -3.10 3.98
C ILE A 22 -26.82 -1.73 4.06
N PRO A 23 -26.39 -0.71 3.29
CA PRO A 23 -27.02 0.61 3.31
C PRO A 23 -28.48 0.52 2.88
N GLU A 24 -29.38 1.15 3.61
CA GLU A 24 -30.81 1.20 3.25
C GLU A 24 -31.04 2.19 2.10
N GLN A 25 -30.29 3.30 2.11
CA GLN A 25 -30.28 4.30 1.04
C GLN A 25 -28.86 4.55 0.55
N PRO A 26 -28.34 3.78 -0.44
CA PRO A 26 -26.99 3.99 -0.94
C PRO A 26 -26.83 5.38 -1.57
N THR A 27 -25.83 6.14 -1.14
CA THR A 27 -25.52 7.48 -1.67
C THR A 27 -24.07 7.58 -2.18
N LEU A 28 -23.83 8.57 -3.04
CA LEU A 28 -22.49 8.91 -3.55
C LEU A 28 -21.93 10.19 -2.92
N ASP A 29 -22.64 10.75 -1.94
CA ASP A 29 -22.30 12.07 -1.39
C ASP A 29 -21.00 12.05 -0.61
N ASN A 30 -20.69 10.95 0.09
CA ASN A 30 -19.38 10.78 0.74
C ASN A 30 -18.23 10.84 -0.26
N PHE A 31 -18.40 10.30 -1.47
CA PHE A 31 -17.37 10.36 -2.50
C PHE A 31 -17.21 11.79 -3.01
N ARG A 32 -18.31 12.49 -3.32
CA ARG A 32 -18.26 13.90 -3.75
C ARG A 32 -17.59 14.77 -2.69
N GLN A 33 -18.04 14.67 -1.45
CA GLN A 33 -17.47 15.42 -0.33
C GLN A 33 -15.99 15.11 -0.13
N ALA A 34 -15.59 13.84 -0.22
CA ALA A 34 -14.20 13.45 -0.08
C ALA A 34 -13.31 14.07 -1.18
N PHE A 35 -13.77 14.06 -2.45
CA PHE A 35 -13.04 14.66 -3.57
C PHE A 35 -13.04 16.20 -3.56
N ASP A 36 -14.06 16.84 -2.99
CA ASP A 36 -14.13 18.31 -2.85
C ASP A 36 -13.30 18.84 -1.66
N GLU A 37 -13.31 18.13 -0.52
CA GLU A 37 -12.62 18.57 0.71
C GLU A 37 -11.13 18.20 0.72
N GLN A 38 -10.73 17.10 0.05
CA GLN A 38 -9.34 16.65 0.03
C GLN A 38 -8.84 16.39 -1.39
N PRO A 39 -7.56 16.67 -1.66
CA PRO A 39 -6.93 16.35 -2.94
C PRO A 39 -6.60 14.86 -3.05
N LEU A 40 -7.60 13.98 -2.83
CA LEU A 40 -7.46 12.52 -2.84
C LEU A 40 -6.89 12.01 -4.14
N LEU A 41 -7.31 12.58 -5.27
CA LEU A 41 -6.80 12.18 -6.58
C LEU A 41 -5.30 12.50 -6.70
N GLN A 42 -4.87 13.64 -6.18
CA GLN A 42 -3.46 14.02 -6.17
C GLN A 42 -2.65 13.17 -5.20
N ALA A 43 -3.17 12.87 -4.01
CA ALA A 43 -2.53 11.98 -3.05
C ALA A 43 -2.39 10.55 -3.61
N ALA A 44 -3.43 10.05 -4.28
CA ALA A 44 -3.41 8.77 -4.97
C ALA A 44 -2.39 8.77 -6.12
N ALA A 45 -2.34 9.83 -6.94
CA ALA A 45 -1.36 9.96 -8.01
C ALA A 45 0.08 10.03 -7.47
N ASN A 46 0.33 10.82 -6.43
CA ASN A 46 1.65 10.93 -5.79
C ASN A 46 2.10 9.57 -5.24
N SER A 47 1.20 8.85 -4.59
CA SER A 47 1.48 7.51 -4.05
C SER A 47 1.76 6.51 -5.16
N LEU A 48 1.00 6.57 -6.25
CA LEU A 48 1.20 5.72 -7.42
C LEU A 48 2.56 6.00 -8.08
N ILE A 49 2.91 7.27 -8.29
CA ILE A 49 4.20 7.67 -8.87
C ILE A 49 5.34 7.22 -7.96
N ALA A 50 5.23 7.43 -6.64
CA ALA A 50 6.24 7.01 -5.68
C ALA A 50 6.40 5.49 -5.68
N ALA A 51 5.30 4.73 -5.63
CA ALA A 51 5.31 3.28 -5.61
C ALA A 51 5.89 2.69 -6.91
N VAL A 52 5.44 3.17 -8.06
CA VAL A 52 5.93 2.72 -9.37
C VAL A 52 7.40 3.10 -9.57
N GLY A 53 7.78 4.32 -9.23
CA GLY A 53 9.18 4.78 -9.30
C GLY A 53 10.09 3.93 -8.43
N ALA A 54 9.71 3.68 -7.18
CA ALA A 54 10.45 2.82 -6.27
C ALA A 54 10.55 1.38 -6.80
N ALA A 55 9.46 0.82 -7.31
CA ALA A 55 9.44 -0.54 -7.87
C ALA A 55 10.37 -0.67 -9.10
N VAL A 56 10.32 0.30 -10.03
CA VAL A 56 11.17 0.30 -11.23
C VAL A 56 12.64 0.38 -10.85
N ILE A 57 13.00 1.31 -9.97
CA ILE A 57 14.38 1.47 -9.49
C ILE A 57 14.85 0.18 -8.80
N ALA A 58 14.03 -0.38 -7.90
CA ALA A 58 14.34 -1.60 -7.19
C ALA A 58 14.56 -2.78 -8.15
N VAL A 59 13.70 -2.96 -9.15
CA VAL A 59 13.84 -4.03 -10.16
C VAL A 59 15.10 -3.84 -10.99
N VAL A 60 15.35 -2.63 -11.51
CA VAL A 60 16.53 -2.34 -12.33
C VAL A 60 17.83 -2.65 -11.59
N ILE A 61 17.89 -2.39 -10.29
CA ILE A 61 19.06 -2.67 -9.45
C ILE A 61 19.11 -4.14 -9.02
N ALA A 62 17.98 -4.70 -8.58
CA ALA A 62 17.93 -6.05 -8.00
C ALA A 62 18.05 -7.14 -9.05
N THR A 63 17.49 -6.97 -10.26
CA THR A 63 17.53 -7.98 -11.32
C THR A 63 18.96 -8.38 -11.74
N PRO A 64 19.90 -7.47 -12.06
CA PRO A 64 21.26 -7.86 -12.41
C PRO A 64 22.00 -8.49 -11.22
N MET A 65 21.78 -7.99 -10.00
CA MET A 65 22.37 -8.57 -8.79
C MET A 65 21.88 -10.00 -8.55
N ALA A 66 20.57 -10.22 -8.66
CA ALA A 66 19.94 -11.53 -8.54
C ALA A 66 20.43 -12.49 -9.63
N TYR A 67 20.61 -12.01 -10.86
CA TYR A 67 21.14 -12.83 -11.96
C TYR A 67 22.56 -13.33 -11.68
N VAL A 68 23.45 -12.44 -11.24
CA VAL A 68 24.83 -12.82 -10.86
C VAL A 68 24.82 -13.81 -9.71
N MET A 69 24.00 -13.57 -8.69
CA MET A 69 23.89 -14.43 -7.52
C MET A 69 23.33 -15.81 -7.85
N ALA A 70 22.37 -15.90 -8.78
CA ALA A 70 21.78 -17.15 -9.25
C ALA A 70 22.75 -17.96 -10.10
N ARG A 71 23.56 -17.31 -10.95
CA ARG A 71 24.45 -18.00 -11.90
C ARG A 71 25.85 -18.29 -11.33
N ARG A 72 26.30 -17.56 -10.30
CA ARG A 72 27.60 -17.77 -9.62
C ARG A 72 27.37 -18.27 -8.20
N ARG A 73 27.52 -19.58 -7.96
CA ARG A 73 27.49 -20.19 -6.61
C ARG A 73 28.80 -19.98 -5.85
N GLY A 74 29.09 -18.73 -5.47
CA GLY A 74 30.27 -18.36 -4.66
C GLY A 74 29.91 -17.99 -3.21
N ARG A 75 30.91 -17.93 -2.32
CA ARG A 75 30.72 -17.52 -0.90
C ARG A 75 30.10 -16.12 -0.76
N LEU A 76 30.35 -15.23 -1.72
CA LEU A 76 29.75 -13.89 -1.80
C LEU A 76 28.23 -13.93 -2.01
N ALA A 77 27.73 -14.87 -2.82
CA ALA A 77 26.30 -15.06 -3.07
C ALA A 77 25.56 -15.53 -1.81
N THR A 78 26.17 -16.46 -1.07
CA THR A 78 25.64 -16.94 0.22
C THR A 78 25.65 -15.84 1.28
N ALA A 79 26.73 -15.06 1.37
CA ALA A 79 26.84 -13.94 2.31
C ALA A 79 25.82 -12.82 2.00
N ALA A 80 25.66 -12.45 0.72
CA ALA A 80 24.68 -11.45 0.29
C ALA A 80 23.25 -11.89 0.59
N THR A 81 22.91 -13.16 0.33
CA THR A 81 21.57 -13.69 0.65
C THR A 81 21.31 -13.66 2.16
N GLY A 82 22.29 -14.07 2.98
CA GLY A 82 22.19 -13.98 4.44
C GLY A 82 22.00 -12.54 4.93
N TRP A 83 22.75 -11.59 4.37
CA TRP A 83 22.63 -10.17 4.69
C TRP A 83 21.25 -9.60 4.36
N VAL A 84 20.66 -9.96 3.21
CA VAL A 84 19.32 -9.52 2.82
C VAL A 84 18.28 -9.99 3.84
N VAL A 85 18.31 -11.25 4.23
CA VAL A 85 17.35 -11.82 5.20
C VAL A 85 17.47 -11.14 6.56
N VAL A 86 18.69 -10.90 7.05
CA VAL A 86 18.92 -10.17 8.31
C VAL A 86 18.39 -8.75 8.22
N SER A 87 18.63 -8.06 7.09
CA SER A 87 18.15 -6.70 6.88
C SER A 87 16.61 -6.62 6.85
N GLN A 88 15.94 -7.64 6.29
CA GLN A 88 14.47 -7.70 6.25
C GLN A 88 13.83 -8.02 7.60
N ALA A 89 14.53 -8.72 8.48
CA ALA A 89 14.07 -9.00 9.83
C ALA A 89 14.17 -7.78 10.76
N PHE A 90 14.85 -6.71 10.32
CA PHE A 90 14.99 -5.50 11.10
C PHE A 90 13.64 -4.75 11.19
N PRO A 91 13.10 -4.53 12.40
CA PRO A 91 11.80 -3.90 12.53
C PRO A 91 11.93 -2.40 12.27
N PHE A 92 11.23 -1.93 11.24
CA PHE A 92 11.30 -0.53 10.80
C PHE A 92 10.90 0.47 11.90
N VAL A 93 10.09 0.02 12.88
CA VAL A 93 9.65 0.83 14.02
C VAL A 93 10.80 1.32 14.92
N LEU A 94 11.96 0.68 14.89
CA LEU A 94 13.13 1.08 15.70
C LEU A 94 13.95 2.22 15.06
N VAL A 95 13.64 2.60 13.82
CA VAL A 95 14.35 3.64 13.06
C VAL A 95 13.70 5.02 13.22
N ILE A 96 12.46 5.06 13.72
CA ILE A 96 11.62 6.25 13.88
C ILE A 96 11.60 6.65 15.35
#